data_AF-A0A354J644-F1
#
_entry.id   AF-A0A354J644-F1
#
_cell.length_a   1.000
_cell.length_b   1.000
_cell.length_c   1.000
_cell.angle_alpha   90.00
_cell.angle_beta   90.00
_cell.angle_gamma   90.00
#
_symmetry.space_group_name_H-M   'P 1'
#
loop_
_entity.id
_entity.type
_entity.pdbx_description
1 polymer ?
#
loop_
_entity_poly.entity_id
_entity_poly.type
_entity_poly.pdbx_seq_one_letter_code
_entity_poly.pdbx_strand_id
1 'polypeptide(L)'
;YEEKLTLALADPDSMPMIMAVGSMNGAIVSSAEAGAFWDLNEFIKDSAAYPNLSQANENVNKALTIDGQLIGIYRARPIGRNGIGYRKDWADKLGLSEPKTIDDIYNMMYQFTYGDPDGNGKDDTYGVALCKYTGPFDIMQTWLGCGNGWVEKDGQLVPVHQTEEYMEALHWFKKMYDDGLVYKDWAVRDTATWADSVKNGECGMLRILGG
;
A
#
# COMPACT_ATOMS: atom_id res chain seq x y z
N TYR A 1 -17.90 9.38 -6.08
CA TYR A 1 -17.03 10.41 -6.66
C TYR A 1 -16.75 10.10 -8.13
N GLU A 2 -16.34 8.86 -8.44
CA GLU A 2 -16.05 8.44 -9.82
C GLU A 2 -17.22 8.62 -10.81
N GLU A 3 -18.46 8.37 -10.40
CA GLU A 3 -19.63 8.64 -11.26
C GLU A 3 -19.74 10.13 -11.63
N LYS A 4 -19.47 11.05 -10.68
CA LYS A 4 -19.49 12.49 -10.94
C LYS A 4 -18.35 12.91 -11.86
N LEU A 5 -17.17 12.30 -11.70
CA LEU A 5 -16.02 12.55 -12.59
C LEU A 5 -16.35 12.10 -14.03
N THR A 6 -16.90 10.91 -14.19
CA THR A 6 -17.28 10.37 -15.50
C THR A 6 -18.33 11.25 -16.19
N LEU A 7 -19.32 11.75 -15.44
CA LEU A 7 -20.31 12.69 -15.97
C LEU A 7 -19.69 14.03 -16.40
N ALA A 8 -18.78 14.59 -15.60
CA ALA A 8 -18.10 15.84 -15.94
C ALA A 8 -17.18 15.72 -17.17
N LEU A 9 -16.61 14.53 -17.42
CA LEU A 9 -15.79 14.26 -18.60
C LEU A 9 -16.61 14.03 -19.86
N ALA A 10 -17.88 13.63 -19.73
CA ALA A 10 -18.76 13.37 -20.87
C ALA A 10 -19.37 14.65 -21.48
N ASP A 11 -19.39 15.75 -20.74
CA ASP A 11 -19.93 17.04 -21.17
C ASP A 11 -18.88 18.16 -21.04
N PRO A 12 -18.22 18.53 -22.16
CA PRO A 12 -17.20 19.57 -22.19
C PRO A 12 -17.66 20.93 -21.64
N ASP A 13 -18.95 21.27 -21.77
CA ASP A 13 -19.49 22.57 -21.33
C ASP A 13 -19.63 22.63 -19.81
N SER A 14 -19.73 21.47 -19.16
CA SER A 14 -19.86 21.33 -17.70
C SER A 14 -18.51 21.10 -17.00
N MET A 15 -17.43 20.92 -17.76
CA MET A 15 -16.16 20.48 -17.21
C MET A 15 -15.49 21.62 -16.42
N PRO A 16 -15.12 21.39 -15.14
CA PRO A 16 -14.43 22.41 -14.36
C PRO A 16 -12.99 22.60 -14.86
N MET A 17 -12.46 23.82 -14.71
CA MET A 17 -11.09 24.17 -15.14
C MET A 17 -10.00 23.30 -14.48
N ILE A 18 -10.22 22.83 -13.25
CA ILE A 18 -9.30 21.97 -12.50
C ILE A 18 -10.10 20.86 -11.83
N MET A 19 -9.63 19.62 -11.97
CA MET A 19 -10.21 18.44 -11.31
C MET A 19 -9.21 17.76 -10.40
N ALA A 20 -9.65 17.43 -9.18
CA ALA A 20 -8.88 16.60 -8.28
C ALA A 20 -9.16 15.12 -8.59
N VAL A 21 -8.24 14.43 -9.23
CA VAL A 21 -8.41 13.02 -9.56
C VAL A 21 -7.76 12.14 -8.49
N GLY A 22 -8.46 11.07 -8.08
CA GLY A 22 -7.98 10.11 -7.08
C GLY A 22 -7.02 9.08 -7.66
N SER A 23 -7.35 8.56 -8.85
CA SER A 23 -6.56 7.57 -9.59
C SER A 23 -6.82 7.74 -11.09
N MET A 24 -5.81 7.43 -11.91
CA MET A 24 -5.98 7.35 -13.35
C MET A 24 -6.88 6.16 -13.71
N ASN A 25 -7.81 6.35 -14.64
CA ASN A 25 -8.73 5.30 -15.09
C ASN A 25 -9.00 5.44 -16.60
N GLY A 26 -9.64 4.43 -17.18
CA GLY A 26 -9.90 4.40 -18.63
C GLY A 26 -10.69 5.59 -19.15
N ALA A 27 -11.64 6.12 -18.38
CA ALA A 27 -12.43 7.29 -18.79
C ALA A 27 -11.55 8.54 -18.93
N ILE A 28 -10.59 8.75 -18.03
CA ILE A 28 -9.65 9.87 -18.12
C ILE A 28 -8.71 9.67 -19.31
N VAL A 29 -8.20 8.45 -19.53
CA VAL A 29 -7.35 8.14 -20.68
C VAL A 29 -8.08 8.43 -22.00
N SER A 30 -9.30 7.91 -22.17
CA SER A 30 -10.09 8.19 -23.39
C SER A 30 -10.45 9.66 -23.55
N SER A 31 -10.68 10.40 -22.45
CA SER A 31 -10.93 11.84 -22.51
C SER A 31 -9.66 12.62 -22.90
N ALA A 32 -8.50 12.17 -22.43
CA ALA A 32 -7.20 12.73 -22.80
C ALA A 32 -6.90 12.52 -24.29
N GLU A 33 -7.11 11.31 -24.80
CA GLU A 33 -6.99 10.96 -26.22
C GLU A 33 -7.97 11.79 -27.09
N ALA A 34 -9.15 12.10 -26.55
CA ALA A 34 -10.14 12.98 -27.18
C ALA A 34 -9.80 14.49 -27.09
N GLY A 35 -8.69 14.87 -26.44
CA GLY A 35 -8.24 16.25 -26.33
C GLY A 35 -8.92 17.08 -25.25
N ALA A 36 -9.52 16.44 -24.23
CA ALA A 36 -10.21 17.14 -23.14
C ALA A 36 -9.26 17.91 -22.20
N PHE A 37 -7.96 17.58 -22.19
CA PHE A 37 -6.98 18.19 -21.28
C PHE A 37 -5.91 18.99 -22.02
N TRP A 38 -5.35 19.98 -21.33
CA TRP A 38 -4.20 20.72 -21.83
C TRP A 38 -2.91 19.93 -21.64
N ASP A 39 -1.99 20.02 -22.60
CA ASP A 39 -0.64 19.50 -22.45
C ASP A 39 0.18 20.40 -21.53
N LEU A 40 0.61 19.87 -20.40
CA LEU A 40 1.39 20.57 -19.39
C LEU A 40 2.91 20.48 -19.59
N ASN A 41 3.39 19.76 -20.61
CA ASN A 41 4.82 19.51 -20.82
C ASN A 41 5.69 20.78 -20.86
N GLU A 42 5.27 21.79 -21.62
CA GLU A 42 6.02 23.05 -21.76
C GLU A 42 6.01 23.86 -20.46
N PHE A 43 4.87 23.88 -19.78
CA PHE A 43 4.71 24.59 -18.51
C PHE A 43 5.57 23.98 -17.41
N ILE A 44 5.58 22.65 -17.28
CA ILE A 44 6.31 22.00 -16.19
C ILE A 44 7.83 22.11 -16.39
N LYS A 45 8.32 22.17 -17.63
CA LYS A 45 9.76 22.31 -17.91
C LYS A 45 10.27 23.74 -17.76
N ASP A 46 9.39 24.74 -17.75
CA ASP A 46 9.77 26.14 -17.53
C ASP A 46 10.12 26.39 -16.06
N SER A 47 11.40 26.27 -15.74
CA SER A 47 11.91 26.53 -14.39
C SER A 47 11.92 28.01 -14.01
N ALA A 48 11.80 28.93 -14.97
CA ALA A 48 11.72 30.37 -14.70
C ALA A 48 10.31 30.75 -14.23
N ALA A 49 9.27 30.17 -14.84
CA ALA A 49 7.88 30.37 -14.44
C ALA A 49 7.45 29.45 -13.28
N TYR A 50 7.94 28.19 -13.25
CA TYR A 50 7.48 27.15 -12.33
C TYR A 50 8.62 26.38 -11.65
N PRO A 51 9.48 27.04 -10.86
CA PRO A 51 10.69 26.45 -10.27
C PRO A 51 10.44 25.23 -9.37
N ASN A 52 9.25 25.12 -8.76
CA ASN A 52 8.89 23.98 -7.92
C ASN A 52 8.31 22.80 -8.72
N LEU A 53 7.60 23.08 -9.81
CA LEU A 53 7.01 22.03 -10.66
C LEU A 53 8.06 21.45 -11.61
N SER A 54 9.06 22.23 -12.03
CA SER A 54 10.18 21.75 -12.84
C SER A 54 11.07 20.72 -12.14
N GLN A 55 10.91 20.54 -10.83
CA GLN A 55 11.57 19.51 -10.03
C GLN A 55 10.73 18.22 -9.91
N ALA A 56 9.60 18.14 -10.62
CA ALA A 56 8.73 16.98 -10.65
C ALA A 56 9.48 15.71 -11.07
N ASN A 57 9.18 14.59 -10.41
CA ASN A 57 9.78 13.30 -10.72
C ASN A 57 9.27 12.80 -12.08
N GLU A 58 10.18 12.71 -13.05
CA GLU A 58 9.86 12.29 -14.42
C GLU A 58 9.18 10.92 -14.48
N ASN A 59 9.55 9.97 -13.62
CA ASN A 59 8.92 8.65 -13.61
C ASN A 59 7.47 8.70 -13.12
N VAL A 60 7.15 9.62 -12.22
CA VAL A 60 5.75 9.83 -11.80
C VAL A 60 4.96 10.56 -12.88
N ASN A 61 5.59 11.53 -13.57
CA ASN A 61 4.95 12.22 -14.69
C ASN A 61 4.65 11.28 -15.85
N LYS A 62 5.52 10.28 -16.15
CA LYS A 62 5.23 9.26 -17.18
C LYS A 62 3.89 8.56 -16.97
N ALA A 63 3.50 8.30 -15.71
CA ALA A 63 2.21 7.67 -15.39
C ALA A 63 1.00 8.60 -15.65
N LEU A 64 1.25 9.90 -15.82
CA LEU A 64 0.26 10.93 -16.17
C LEU A 64 0.43 11.43 -17.61
N THR A 65 1.29 10.81 -18.40
CA THR A 65 1.52 11.16 -19.81
C THR A 65 0.73 10.22 -20.70
N ILE A 66 -0.21 10.75 -21.47
CA ILE A 66 -1.01 10.02 -22.46
C ILE A 66 -0.69 10.58 -23.84
N ASP A 67 -0.32 9.72 -24.79
CA ASP A 67 0.10 10.11 -26.15
C ASP A 67 1.18 11.21 -26.19
N GLY A 68 2.09 11.17 -25.21
CA GLY A 68 3.16 12.16 -25.07
C GLY A 68 2.74 13.47 -24.39
N GLN A 69 1.45 13.68 -24.12
CA GLN A 69 0.93 14.87 -23.44
C GLN A 69 0.81 14.65 -21.93
N LEU A 70 1.35 15.57 -21.14
CA LEU A 70 1.24 15.49 -19.69
C LEU A 70 -0.07 16.13 -19.24
N ILE A 71 -1.05 15.33 -18.83
CA ILE A 71 -2.43 15.78 -18.60
C ILE A 71 -2.73 16.16 -17.15
N GLY A 72 -1.74 16.11 -16.25
CA GLY A 72 -1.98 16.41 -14.84
C GLY A 72 -0.71 16.58 -14.01
N ILE A 73 -0.90 17.15 -12.82
CA ILE A 73 0.15 17.36 -11.81
C ILE A 73 -0.06 16.37 -10.66
N TYR A 74 0.94 15.54 -10.37
CA TYR A 74 0.84 14.57 -9.29
C TYR A 74 0.97 15.24 -7.91
N ARG A 75 0.33 14.63 -6.90
CA ARG A 75 0.63 14.96 -5.50
C ARG A 75 1.80 14.10 -5.04
N ALA A 76 2.93 14.74 -4.72
CA ALA A 76 4.09 14.05 -4.22
C ALA A 76 3.77 13.24 -2.95
N ARG A 77 4.34 12.03 -2.90
CA ARG A 77 4.27 11.10 -1.77
C ARG A 77 5.67 10.50 -1.58
N PRO A 78 6.15 10.32 -0.34
CA PRO A 78 7.34 9.52 -0.09
C PRO A 78 7.17 8.10 -0.65
N ILE A 79 8.23 7.55 -1.25
CA ILE A 79 8.22 6.21 -1.88
C ILE A 79 8.04 5.12 -0.80
N GLY A 80 8.72 5.24 0.34
CA GLY A 80 8.60 4.33 1.49
C GLY A 80 7.45 4.68 2.43
N ARG A 81 6.21 4.63 1.94
CA ARG A 81 5.03 5.07 2.71
C ARG A 81 4.46 4.02 3.65
N ASN A 82 4.70 2.74 3.40
CA ASN A 82 4.05 1.64 4.11
C ASN A 82 5.09 0.66 4.66
N GLY A 83 4.92 0.26 5.91
CA GLY A 83 5.73 -0.79 6.53
C GLY A 83 4.98 -1.49 7.65
N ILE A 84 5.61 -2.50 8.24
CA ILE A 84 5.16 -3.13 9.47
C ILE A 84 6.06 -2.66 10.60
N GLY A 85 5.47 -2.02 11.61
CA GLY A 85 6.14 -1.71 12.86
C GLY A 85 5.94 -2.83 13.87
N TYR A 86 6.90 -3.00 14.78
CA TYR A 86 6.84 -3.99 15.85
C TYR A 86 7.09 -3.35 17.23
N ARG A 87 6.61 -4.01 18.28
CA ARG A 87 6.83 -3.66 19.69
C ARG A 87 8.27 -3.97 20.08
N LYS A 88 9.12 -2.93 20.07
CA LYS A 88 10.53 -3.07 20.44
C LYS A 88 10.70 -3.53 21.90
N ASP A 89 9.86 -3.05 22.80
CA ASP A 89 9.86 -3.47 24.20
C ASP A 89 9.57 -4.96 24.38
N TRP A 90 8.67 -5.53 23.56
CA TRP A 90 8.43 -6.96 23.52
C TRP A 90 9.62 -7.73 22.94
N ALA A 91 10.20 -7.23 21.85
CA ALA A 91 11.39 -7.83 21.25
C ALA A 91 12.57 -7.86 22.25
N ASP A 92 12.82 -6.74 22.94
CA ASP A 92 13.90 -6.61 23.93
C ASP A 92 13.66 -7.57 25.12
N LYS A 93 12.42 -7.68 25.61
CA LYS A 93 12.07 -8.61 26.72
C LYS A 93 12.27 -10.07 26.33
N LEU A 94 11.98 -10.42 25.08
CA LEU A 94 12.14 -11.78 24.54
C LEU A 94 13.56 -12.05 24.01
N GLY A 95 14.46 -11.06 24.06
CA GLY A 95 15.83 -11.17 23.55
C GLY A 95 15.92 -11.30 22.03
N LEU A 96 14.92 -10.81 21.29
CA LEU A 96 14.86 -10.86 19.84
C LEU A 96 15.64 -9.70 19.24
N SER A 97 16.53 -10.02 18.28
CA SER A 97 17.21 -9.02 17.47
C SER A 97 16.28 -8.40 16.42
N GLU A 98 16.69 -7.26 15.88
CA GLU A 98 16.02 -6.65 14.72
C GLU A 98 15.96 -7.66 13.55
N PRO A 99 14.77 -7.92 12.98
CA PRO A 99 14.61 -8.94 11.95
C PRO A 99 15.29 -8.51 10.64
N LYS A 100 15.98 -9.45 9.97
CA LYS A 100 16.67 -9.19 8.69
C LYS A 100 16.09 -10.01 7.54
N THR A 101 15.32 -11.04 7.85
CA THR A 101 14.69 -11.95 6.89
C THR A 101 13.20 -12.11 7.19
N ILE A 102 12.44 -12.63 6.22
CA ILE A 102 11.01 -12.95 6.40
C ILE A 102 10.82 -14.01 7.49
N ASP A 103 11.76 -14.96 7.59
CA ASP A 103 11.76 -15.98 8.63
C ASP A 103 12.00 -15.38 10.03
N ASP A 104 12.84 -14.36 10.15
CA ASP A 104 13.01 -13.62 11.41
C ASP A 104 11.71 -12.91 11.82
N ILE A 105 11.00 -12.31 10.85
CA ILE A 105 9.70 -11.68 11.10
C ILE A 105 8.69 -12.75 11.54
N TYR A 106 8.68 -13.92 10.88
CA TYR A 106 7.82 -15.04 11.25
C TYR A 106 8.10 -15.51 12.68
N ASN A 107 9.37 -15.73 13.00
CA ASN A 107 9.78 -16.13 14.35
C ASN A 107 9.41 -15.06 15.38
N MET A 108 9.58 -13.78 15.06
CA MET A 108 9.18 -12.69 15.95
C MET A 108 7.66 -12.69 16.20
N MET A 109 6.83 -12.90 15.17
CA MET A 109 5.37 -13.06 15.33
C MET A 109 5.03 -14.26 16.21
N TYR A 110 5.74 -15.37 16.03
CA TYR A 110 5.57 -16.58 16.86
C TYR A 110 5.90 -16.31 18.32
N GLN A 111 7.04 -15.67 18.59
CA GLN A 111 7.47 -15.32 19.95
C GLN A 111 6.56 -14.26 20.60
N PHE A 112 5.99 -13.34 19.83
CA PHE A 112 4.95 -12.43 20.33
C PHE A 112 3.63 -13.12 20.65
N THR A 113 3.37 -14.31 20.10
CA THR A 113 2.13 -15.05 20.35
C THR A 113 2.30 -16.05 21.51
N TYR A 114 3.43 -16.74 21.57
CA TYR A 114 3.67 -17.86 22.49
C TYR A 114 4.81 -17.64 23.49
N GLY A 115 5.53 -16.52 23.37
CA GLY A 115 6.67 -16.19 24.23
C GLY A 115 6.30 -15.39 25.48
N ASP A 116 5.01 -15.14 25.73
CA ASP A 116 4.52 -14.34 26.87
C ASP A 116 5.18 -12.94 26.94
N PRO A 117 5.11 -12.13 25.87
CA PRO A 117 5.76 -10.81 25.84
C PRO A 117 5.17 -9.84 26.86
N ASP A 118 3.93 -10.01 27.30
CA ASP A 118 3.32 -9.16 28.32
C ASP A 118 3.56 -9.68 29.76
N GLY A 119 3.88 -10.97 29.92
CA GLY A 119 4.32 -11.56 31.19
C GLY A 119 3.16 -12.01 32.07
N ASN A 120 2.00 -12.28 31.47
CA ASN A 120 0.80 -12.69 32.19
C ASN A 120 0.67 -14.23 32.29
N GLY A 121 1.55 -14.97 31.60
CA GLY A 121 1.59 -16.44 31.58
C GLY A 121 0.49 -17.10 30.76
N LYS A 122 -0.14 -16.36 29.83
CA LYS A 122 -1.21 -16.84 28.94
C LYS A 122 -0.89 -16.48 27.50
N ASP A 123 -1.31 -17.35 26.60
CA ASP A 123 -1.23 -17.10 25.16
C ASP A 123 -2.43 -16.23 24.72
N ASP A 124 -2.46 -14.96 25.12
CA ASP A 124 -3.50 -13.98 24.75
C ASP A 124 -2.99 -12.79 23.93
N THR A 125 -1.71 -12.83 23.55
CA THR A 125 -1.08 -11.90 22.62
C THR A 125 -0.98 -12.48 21.21
N TYR A 126 -0.92 -11.62 20.20
CA TYR A 126 -0.85 -12.00 18.79
C TYR A 126 0.34 -11.35 18.10
N GLY A 127 0.92 -12.05 17.13
CA GLY A 127 2.06 -11.60 16.35
C GLY A 127 1.79 -10.30 15.59
N VAL A 128 0.74 -10.26 14.78
CA VAL A 128 0.39 -9.07 13.98
C VAL A 128 -1.10 -8.74 14.04
N ALA A 129 -1.38 -7.45 14.21
CA ALA A 129 -2.72 -6.91 14.19
C ALA A 129 -3.26 -6.90 12.75
N LEU A 130 -4.37 -7.62 12.53
CA LEU A 130 -5.13 -7.61 11.27
C LEU A 130 -6.58 -7.19 11.52
N CYS A 131 -7.21 -6.62 10.50
CA CYS A 131 -8.64 -6.26 10.48
C CYS A 131 -9.22 -6.52 9.08
N LYS A 132 -10.50 -6.20 8.84
CA LYS A 132 -11.15 -6.37 7.53
C LYS A 132 -10.43 -5.69 6.35
N TYR A 133 -9.54 -4.74 6.63
CA TYR A 133 -8.72 -4.08 5.63
C TYR A 133 -7.44 -4.89 5.34
N THR A 134 -7.24 -5.25 4.07
CA THR A 134 -6.19 -6.17 3.60
C THR A 134 -4.84 -5.52 3.35
N GLY A 135 -4.68 -4.21 3.55
CA GLY A 135 -3.42 -3.52 3.24
C GLY A 135 -2.15 -4.04 3.91
N PRO A 136 -2.18 -4.68 5.11
CA PRO A 136 -1.01 -5.41 5.62
C PRO A 136 -0.55 -6.53 4.68
N PHE A 137 -1.48 -7.28 4.08
CA PHE A 137 -1.13 -8.36 3.15
C PHE A 137 -0.50 -7.81 1.87
N ASP A 138 -0.99 -6.67 1.37
CA ASP A 138 -0.39 -5.99 0.21
C ASP A 138 1.06 -5.59 0.45
N ILE A 139 1.44 -5.32 1.71
CA ILE A 139 2.84 -5.04 2.09
C ILE A 139 3.61 -6.36 2.17
N MET A 140 3.10 -7.34 2.92
CA MET A 140 3.81 -8.58 3.21
C MET A 140 4.05 -9.43 1.96
N GLN A 141 3.13 -9.41 0.98
CA GLN A 141 3.32 -10.13 -0.28
C GLN A 141 4.55 -9.62 -1.06
N THR A 142 4.90 -8.34 -0.93
CA THR A 142 6.06 -7.77 -1.63
C THR A 142 7.39 -8.30 -1.10
N TRP A 143 7.42 -8.77 0.16
CA TRP A 143 8.60 -9.43 0.72
C TRP A 143 8.88 -10.74 0.02
N LEU A 144 7.83 -11.42 -0.44
CA LEU A 144 7.89 -12.68 -1.18
C LEU A 144 8.01 -12.47 -2.70
N GLY A 145 8.31 -11.24 -3.14
CA GLY A 145 8.51 -10.93 -4.55
C GLY A 145 7.23 -10.63 -5.33
N CYS A 146 6.06 -10.60 -4.68
CA CYS A 146 4.85 -10.15 -5.36
C CYS A 146 4.96 -8.66 -5.74
N GLY A 147 4.55 -8.34 -6.97
CA GLY A 147 4.45 -6.97 -7.42
C GLY A 147 3.34 -6.17 -6.73
N ASN A 148 3.20 -4.92 -7.18
CA ASN A 148 2.16 -4.02 -6.71
C ASN A 148 0.94 -4.07 -7.66
N GLY A 149 0.13 -5.13 -7.53
CA GLY A 149 -1.06 -5.39 -8.35
C GLY A 149 -0.76 -5.98 -9.74
N TRP A 150 0.32 -5.53 -10.39
CA TRP A 150 0.81 -6.05 -11.66
C TRP A 150 2.31 -6.28 -11.64
N VAL A 151 2.78 -7.24 -12.43
CA VAL A 151 4.20 -7.48 -12.72
C VAL A 151 4.40 -7.54 -14.22
N GLU A 152 5.58 -7.13 -14.69
CA GLU A 152 5.99 -7.35 -16.07
C GLU A 152 6.65 -8.72 -16.17
N LYS A 153 6.10 -9.61 -17.01
CA LYS A 153 6.65 -10.93 -17.32
C LYS A 153 6.67 -11.08 -18.84
N ASP A 154 7.86 -11.32 -19.38
CA ASP A 154 8.07 -11.49 -20.82
C ASP A 154 7.51 -10.33 -21.69
N GLY A 155 7.62 -9.09 -21.17
CA GLY A 155 7.11 -7.88 -21.84
C GLY A 155 5.58 -7.71 -21.77
N GLN A 156 4.87 -8.53 -21.00
CA GLN A 156 3.44 -8.40 -20.76
C GLN A 156 3.15 -8.08 -19.29
N LEU A 157 2.14 -7.25 -19.05
CA LEU A 157 1.63 -7.02 -17.71
C LEU A 157 0.73 -8.17 -17.29
N VAL A 158 1.12 -8.87 -16.22
CA VAL A 158 0.39 -9.98 -15.63
C VAL A 158 -0.14 -9.54 -14.25
N PRO A 159 -1.42 -9.78 -13.94
CA PRO A 159 -1.95 -9.50 -12.61
C PRO A 159 -1.22 -10.34 -11.56
N VAL A 160 -0.84 -9.75 -10.42
CA VAL A 160 -0.07 -10.45 -9.37
C VAL A 160 -0.77 -11.70 -8.87
N HIS A 161 -2.10 -11.74 -8.84
CA HIS A 161 -2.86 -12.90 -8.35
C HIS A 161 -2.71 -14.15 -9.24
N GLN A 162 -2.08 -14.04 -10.40
CA GLN A 162 -1.80 -15.16 -11.32
C GLN A 162 -0.35 -15.64 -11.25
N THR A 163 0.48 -15.05 -10.39
CA THR A 163 1.90 -15.39 -10.28
C THR A 163 2.15 -16.45 -9.20
N GLU A 164 3.28 -17.14 -9.30
CA GLU A 164 3.66 -18.19 -8.34
C GLU A 164 3.98 -17.57 -6.97
N GLU A 165 4.61 -16.40 -6.96
CA GLU A 165 4.94 -15.62 -5.77
C GLU A 165 3.69 -15.27 -4.96
N TYR A 166 2.55 -15.01 -5.63
CA TYR A 166 1.30 -14.75 -4.94
C TYR A 166 0.75 -16.00 -4.24
N MET A 167 0.90 -17.17 -4.86
CA MET A 167 0.55 -18.43 -4.20
C MET A 167 1.45 -18.71 -3.00
N GLU A 168 2.75 -18.41 -3.09
CA GLU A 168 3.67 -18.49 -1.95
C GLU A 168 3.25 -17.54 -0.82
N ALA A 169 2.84 -16.31 -1.15
CA ALA A 169 2.30 -15.36 -0.17
C ALA A 169 1.02 -15.87 0.49
N LEU A 170 0.09 -16.46 -0.27
CA LEU A 170 -1.11 -17.08 0.29
C LEU A 170 -0.79 -18.26 1.22
N HIS A 171 0.19 -19.10 0.88
CA HIS A 171 0.65 -20.18 1.75
C HIS A 171 1.25 -19.64 3.05
N TRP A 172 2.02 -18.55 2.97
CA TRP A 172 2.59 -17.90 4.14
C TRP A 172 1.51 -17.28 5.04
N PHE A 173 0.52 -16.57 4.47
CA PHE A 173 -0.61 -16.02 5.21
C PHE A 173 -1.48 -17.11 5.85
N LYS A 174 -1.71 -18.21 5.12
CA LYS A 174 -2.42 -19.37 5.67
C LYS A 174 -1.67 -19.97 6.85
N LYS A 175 -0.34 -20.11 6.75
CA LYS A 175 0.50 -20.62 7.83
C LYS A 175 0.38 -19.74 9.08
N MET A 176 0.44 -18.41 8.94
CA MET A 176 0.26 -17.49 10.07
C MET A 176 -1.10 -17.64 10.75
N TYR A 177 -2.16 -17.85 9.96
CA TYR A 177 -3.51 -18.07 10.48
C TYR A 177 -3.64 -19.41 11.20
N ASP A 178 -3.14 -20.49 10.59
CA ASP A 178 -3.18 -21.84 11.15
C ASP A 178 -2.34 -21.95 12.44
N ASP A 179 -1.20 -21.26 12.49
CA ASP A 179 -0.33 -21.17 13.67
C ASP A 179 -0.86 -20.19 14.74
N GLY A 180 -2.01 -19.52 14.50
CA GLY A 180 -2.67 -18.65 15.47
C GLY A 180 -1.98 -17.30 15.70
N LEU A 181 -1.09 -16.87 14.81
CA LEU A 181 -0.30 -15.63 14.95
C LEU A 181 -1.13 -14.35 14.74
N VAL A 182 -2.39 -14.51 14.37
CA VAL A 182 -3.36 -13.45 14.09
C VAL A 182 -4.71 -13.83 14.67
N TYR A 183 -5.56 -12.82 14.93
CA TYR A 183 -6.93 -13.05 15.37
C TYR A 183 -7.71 -13.98 14.43
N LYS A 184 -8.37 -15.01 14.95
CA LYS A 184 -9.20 -15.91 14.12
C LYS A 184 -10.34 -15.19 13.41
N ASP A 185 -10.84 -14.12 14.00
CA ASP A 185 -11.92 -13.26 13.51
C ASP A 185 -11.42 -11.99 12.81
N TRP A 186 -10.13 -11.90 12.45
CA TRP A 186 -9.52 -10.69 11.87
C TRP A 186 -10.35 -10.07 10.72
N ALA A 187 -10.95 -10.90 9.87
CA ALA A 187 -11.70 -10.47 8.69
C ALA A 187 -12.97 -9.68 9.00
N VAL A 188 -13.53 -9.80 10.22
CA VAL A 188 -14.73 -9.07 10.64
C VAL A 188 -14.44 -7.94 11.63
N ARG A 189 -13.19 -7.82 12.11
CA ARG A 189 -12.78 -6.73 13.01
C ARG A 189 -12.76 -5.40 12.27
N ASP A 190 -13.28 -4.36 12.92
CA ASP A 190 -13.37 -3.03 12.31
C ASP A 190 -12.00 -2.35 12.25
N THR A 191 -11.79 -1.57 11.18
CA THR A 191 -10.55 -0.82 10.96
C THR A 191 -10.40 0.32 11.99
N ALA A 192 -11.49 0.84 12.56
CA ALA A 192 -11.48 1.91 13.55
C ALA A 192 -10.77 1.53 14.85
N THR A 193 -10.89 0.27 15.28
CA THR A 193 -10.26 -0.24 16.52
C THR A 193 -8.93 -0.95 16.26
N TRP A 194 -8.44 -0.92 15.02
CA TRP A 194 -7.27 -1.70 14.62
C TRP A 194 -5.99 -1.29 15.36
N ALA A 195 -5.79 0.01 15.54
CA ALA A 195 -4.63 0.51 16.30
C ALA A 195 -4.76 0.23 17.81
N ASP A 196 -5.96 0.00 18.32
CA ASP A 196 -6.20 -0.20 19.74
C ASP A 196 -5.69 -1.56 20.21
N SER A 197 -5.62 -2.57 19.34
CA SER A 197 -5.06 -3.87 19.72
C SER A 197 -3.57 -3.78 20.10
N VAL A 198 -2.80 -2.91 19.44
CA VAL A 198 -1.40 -2.66 19.85
C VAL A 198 -1.34 -1.83 21.13
N LYS A 199 -2.21 -0.82 21.29
CA LYS A 199 -2.25 0.04 22.48
C LYS A 199 -2.64 -0.74 23.74
N ASN A 200 -3.57 -1.67 23.60
CA ASN A 200 -4.06 -2.52 24.68
C ASN A 200 -3.09 -3.66 25.03
N GLY A 201 -1.99 -3.81 24.28
CA GLY A 201 -1.02 -4.87 24.51
C GLY A 201 -1.44 -6.24 23.98
N GLU A 202 -2.40 -6.30 23.05
CA GLU A 202 -2.88 -7.55 22.48
C GLU A 202 -2.07 -7.96 21.24
N CYS A 203 -1.40 -7.02 20.56
CA CYS A 203 -0.65 -7.29 19.34
C CYS A 203 0.76 -6.70 19.33
N GLY A 204 1.71 -7.48 18.84
CA GLY A 204 3.12 -7.10 18.75
C GLY A 204 3.50 -6.34 17.49
N MET A 205 2.75 -6.48 16.38
CA MET A 205 3.03 -5.79 15.11
C MET A 205 1.79 -5.11 14.52
N LEU A 206 2.00 -4.05 13.75
CA LEU A 206 0.94 -3.29 13.06
C LEU A 206 1.49 -2.59 11.82
N ARG A 207 0.64 -2.44 10.80
CA ARG A 207 0.97 -1.57 9.66
C ARG A 207 1.14 -0.12 10.10
N ILE A 208 2.26 0.47 9.71
CA ILE A 208 2.53 1.89 9.89
C ILE A 208 2.53 2.60 8.53
N LEU A 209 2.06 3.85 8.56
CA LEU A 209 2.20 4.80 7.46
C LEU A 209 3.43 5.67 7.76
N GLY A 210 4.48 5.52 6.97
CA GLY A 210 5.64 6.41 6.99
C GLY A 210 5.25 7.79 6.48
N GLY A 211 5.47 8.80 7.32
CA GLY A 211 5.23 10.21 7.06
C GLY A 211 6.11 11.05 7.97
#